data_AF-A0A671MAF5-F1
#
_entry.id   AF-A0A671MAF5-F1
#
_cell.length_a   1.000
_cell.length_b   1.000
_cell.length_c   1.000
_cell.angle_alpha   90.00
_cell.angle_beta   90.00
_cell.angle_gamma   90.00
#
_symmetry.space_group_name_H-M   'P 1'
#
loop_
_entity.id
_entity.type
_entity.pdbx_description
1 polymer ?
#
loop_
_entity_poly.entity_id
_entity_poly.type
_entity_poly.pdbx_seq_one_letter_code
_entity_poly.pdbx_strand_id
1 'polypeptide(L)'
;MTVNPDYLVLFFTTTSGASGDQLGSDEKEIVQLVWQVVDLATKKAGQVNELLVKPDHIELSEECQEVSGLTEEALTEAEPLEEAIEQLNQRLCAEVDAGAGNTFYLCTDGQLHIRQVLHPEASSKNILLPECFFSFFDLRKEFKKKFPSEGELKDLNLQVMADCILKRHVEYYLLCIFCHQFSFPEKVNDKFETGTCSKMERVDDNTVIRARGLPWQSSDQDIARFFRGLNIAKGGAALCLNAQGRRNGEALVRFDCEEHRDLALQRHKHHMGTRYIEVYKATGEDFLKIAGGTSNEVAKFLSRENQVIVRMRGLPFTATAEQVLQFFSPACPVTDDSEGILFVRFPDGRPTGDAFVLFSCEEHAQNALKKHKDILGKRYIELFKSTAAEVQQVLNRYSSAPLIPVAPSPILSVVPPPTFMPPTAAVTGVRDCVRLRGLPYDATIQDILVFLGEYTADIKPHGVHMVLNLQGRPSGDAFIQMRSADRAFLAAQHCHKRSMKERYVEVFACSAQEMNIVLMGGTLNRSGLSPPPCKLRRLSPPSYTFPHGTAVLPSAAIYPSQFLLSPRPLAPTTAFYPASNPLYMNYTTYYPSFAKTIPTVKHGDGNILLWGFSLQQGLEHLSG
;
A
#
# COMPACT_ATOMS: atom_id res chain seq x y z
N MET A 1 11.54 -34.02 -3.98
CA MET A 1 12.86 -34.66 -3.85
C MET A 1 13.27 -34.52 -2.40
N THR A 2 13.50 -35.64 -1.71
CA THR A 2 14.04 -35.63 -0.35
C THR A 2 15.51 -35.20 -0.44
N VAL A 3 15.86 -34.09 0.20
CA VAL A 3 17.25 -33.63 0.28
C VAL A 3 17.79 -34.12 1.61
N ASN A 4 18.89 -34.87 1.59
CA ASN A 4 19.61 -35.26 2.78
C ASN A 4 20.89 -34.42 2.82
N PRO A 5 20.92 -33.32 3.60
CA PRO A 5 22.13 -32.53 3.72
C PRO A 5 23.18 -33.23 4.56
N ASP A 6 24.45 -32.89 4.36
CA ASP A 6 25.56 -33.36 5.20
C ASP A 6 25.59 -32.59 6.53
N TYR A 7 25.29 -31.29 6.46
CA TYR A 7 25.26 -30.38 7.61
C TYR A 7 23.97 -29.60 7.72
N LEU A 8 23.57 -29.31 8.94
CA LEU A 8 22.48 -28.39 9.26
C LEU A 8 23.04 -27.17 9.96
N VAL A 9 22.63 -25.98 9.52
CA VAL A 9 23.08 -24.72 10.11
C VAL A 9 21.91 -24.12 10.87
N LEU A 10 21.94 -24.23 12.20
CA LEU A 10 20.96 -23.58 13.05
C LEU A 10 21.21 -22.08 12.99
N PHE A 11 20.22 -21.31 12.54
CA PHE A 11 20.36 -19.87 12.31
C PHE A 11 19.30 -19.08 13.08
N PHE A 12 19.73 -18.01 13.71
CA PHE A 12 18.91 -17.14 14.53
C PHE A 12 19.31 -15.67 14.34
N THR A 13 18.33 -14.78 14.41
CA THR A 13 18.51 -13.33 14.28
C THR A 13 17.79 -12.61 15.41
N THR A 14 18.44 -11.57 15.93
CA THR A 14 17.85 -10.63 16.89
C THR A 14 17.70 -9.27 16.21
N THR A 15 16.55 -8.63 16.36
CA THR A 15 16.34 -7.23 15.94
C THR A 15 16.45 -6.29 17.14
N SER A 16 16.60 -5.00 16.88
CA SER A 16 16.58 -3.97 17.93
C SER A 16 15.19 -3.75 18.55
N GLY A 17 14.18 -4.48 18.09
CA GLY A 17 12.77 -4.26 18.36
C GLY A 17 12.06 -5.43 19.02
N ALA A 18 10.93 -5.83 18.44
CA ALA A 18 10.08 -6.91 18.90
C ALA A 18 10.72 -8.29 18.69
N SER A 19 10.43 -9.23 19.60
CA SER A 19 10.94 -10.60 19.55
C SER A 19 9.81 -11.65 19.48
N GLY A 20 10.18 -12.94 19.44
CA GLY A 20 9.23 -14.05 19.44
C GLY A 20 8.28 -14.02 18.25
N ASP A 21 6.97 -14.16 18.50
CA ASP A 21 5.95 -14.18 17.44
C ASP A 21 5.68 -12.80 16.79
N GLN A 22 6.27 -11.74 17.34
CA GLN A 22 6.25 -10.39 16.78
C GLN A 22 7.56 -10.01 16.10
N LEU A 23 8.51 -10.94 15.96
CA LEU A 23 9.81 -10.68 15.33
C LEU A 23 9.65 -10.09 13.91
N GLY A 24 10.18 -8.88 13.72
CA GLY A 24 10.14 -8.15 12.45
C GLY A 24 8.82 -7.43 12.15
N SER A 25 7.86 -7.39 13.09
CA SER A 25 6.57 -6.71 12.88
C SER A 25 6.65 -5.18 13.06
N ASP A 26 7.75 -4.67 13.60
CA ASP A 26 7.94 -3.26 13.98
C ASP A 26 8.98 -2.51 13.13
N GLU A 27 9.43 -3.10 12.01
CA GLU A 27 10.37 -2.49 11.06
C GLU A 27 11.76 -2.18 11.69
N LYS A 28 12.08 -2.79 12.84
CA LYS A 28 13.38 -2.64 13.52
C LYS A 28 14.46 -3.54 12.92
N GLU A 29 15.69 -3.02 12.91
CA GLU A 29 16.85 -3.58 12.22
C GLU A 29 17.49 -4.75 12.98
N ILE A 30 18.17 -5.64 12.27
CA ILE A 30 19.00 -6.71 12.81
C ILE A 30 20.17 -6.12 13.59
N VAL A 31 20.38 -6.64 14.79
CA VAL A 31 21.50 -6.27 15.66
C VAL A 31 22.43 -7.45 15.97
N GLN A 32 21.99 -8.67 15.69
CA GLN A 32 22.75 -9.88 16.01
C GLN A 32 22.38 -11.02 15.05
N LEU A 33 23.41 -11.72 14.58
CA LEU A 33 23.32 -12.97 13.82
C LEU A 33 24.01 -14.07 14.62
N VAL A 34 23.31 -15.17 14.87
CA VAL A 34 23.84 -16.33 15.59
C VAL A 34 23.66 -17.57 14.75
N TRP A 35 24.69 -18.40 14.64
CA TRP A 35 24.57 -19.69 13.97
C TRP A 35 25.42 -20.78 14.61
N GLN A 36 25.01 -22.03 14.41
CA GLN A 36 25.76 -23.21 14.83
C GLN A 36 25.66 -24.30 13.77
N VAL A 37 26.80 -24.84 13.36
CA VAL A 37 26.89 -25.94 12.39
C VAL A 37 26.70 -27.26 13.11
N VAL A 38 25.86 -28.13 12.56
CA VAL A 38 25.56 -29.46 13.07
C VAL A 38 25.89 -30.48 11.99
N ASP A 39 26.85 -31.35 12.27
CA ASP A 39 27.21 -32.47 11.40
C ASP A 39 26.23 -33.62 11.62
N LEU A 40 25.49 -33.98 10.56
CA LEU A 40 24.46 -35.01 10.62
C LEU A 40 25.03 -36.43 10.54
N ALA A 41 26.23 -36.60 9.99
CA ALA A 41 26.91 -37.89 9.92
C ALA A 41 27.52 -38.27 11.28
N THR A 42 28.24 -37.33 11.92
CA THR A 42 28.86 -37.58 13.23
C THR A 42 27.94 -37.31 14.41
N LYS A 43 26.79 -36.66 14.15
CA LYS A 43 25.83 -36.22 15.17
C LYS A 43 26.46 -35.30 16.22
N LYS A 44 27.29 -34.37 15.78
CA LYS A 44 27.96 -33.39 16.65
C LYS A 44 27.60 -31.96 16.24
N ALA A 45 27.35 -31.12 17.24
CA ALA A 45 27.23 -29.69 17.05
C ALA A 45 28.61 -29.04 17.22
N GLY A 46 28.94 -28.11 16.32
CA GLY A 46 30.13 -27.28 16.37
C GLY A 46 30.03 -26.14 17.39
N GLN A 47 30.93 -25.17 17.28
CA GLN A 47 30.91 -23.97 18.11
C GLN A 47 29.72 -23.07 17.75
N VAL A 48 29.18 -22.37 18.75
CA VAL A 48 28.20 -21.29 18.52
C VAL A 48 28.95 -20.07 18.03
N ASN A 49 28.58 -19.59 16.85
CA ASN A 49 29.11 -18.40 16.23
C ASN A 49 28.16 -17.23 16.39
N GLU A 50 28.72 -16.04 16.58
CA GLU A 50 27.98 -14.81 16.79
C GLU A 50 28.63 -13.66 16.02
N LEU A 51 27.79 -12.82 15.41
CA LEU A 51 28.17 -11.55 14.82
C LEU A 51 27.18 -10.47 15.26
N LEU A 52 27.72 -9.38 15.80
CA LEU A 52 26.95 -8.16 16.02
C LEU A 52 26.80 -7.39 14.71
N VAL A 53 25.65 -6.74 14.54
CA VAL A 53 25.32 -5.94 13.37
C VAL A 53 24.99 -4.53 13.81
N LYS A 54 25.58 -3.56 13.11
CA LYS A 54 25.31 -2.14 13.34
C LYS A 54 24.05 -1.70 12.59
N PRO A 55 22.99 -1.27 13.30
CA PRO A 55 21.81 -0.68 12.66
C PRO A 55 22.09 0.76 12.22
N ASP A 56 21.35 1.25 11.22
CA ASP A 56 21.42 2.64 10.75
C ASP A 56 20.91 3.61 11.83
N HIS A 57 19.92 3.14 12.61
CA HIS A 57 19.37 3.86 13.76
C HIS A 57 19.46 3.00 15.03
N ILE A 58 20.48 3.27 15.85
CA ILE A 58 20.68 2.60 17.13
C ILE A 58 19.60 3.06 18.12
N GLU A 59 18.51 2.30 18.15
CA GLU A 59 17.44 2.39 19.14
C GLU A 59 17.03 0.98 19.54
N LEU A 60 17.45 0.56 20.73
CA LEU A 60 17.10 -0.74 21.29
C LEU A 60 15.81 -0.62 22.13
N SER A 61 14.87 -1.53 21.90
CA SER A 61 13.69 -1.70 22.76
C SER A 61 14.12 -2.25 24.13
N GLU A 62 13.36 -1.94 25.19
CA GLU A 62 13.59 -2.52 26.52
C GLU A 62 13.55 -4.06 26.47
N GLU A 63 12.63 -4.62 25.67
CA GLU A 63 12.53 -6.06 25.42
C GLU A 63 13.82 -6.63 24.81
N CYS A 64 14.40 -5.97 23.81
CA CYS A 64 15.64 -6.39 23.18
C CYS A 64 16.80 -6.37 24.18
N GLN A 65 16.91 -5.30 24.98
CA GLN A 65 17.97 -5.18 25.98
C GLN A 65 17.89 -6.27 27.05
N GLU A 66 16.68 -6.56 27.54
CA GLU A 66 16.45 -7.62 28.54
C GLU A 66 16.75 -9.02 27.99
N VAL A 67 16.39 -9.29 26.73
CA VAL A 67 16.52 -10.62 26.13
C VAL A 67 17.93 -10.89 25.62
N SER A 68 18.60 -9.89 25.04
CA SER A 68 19.91 -10.04 24.38
C SER A 68 21.10 -9.65 25.24
N GLY A 69 20.91 -8.80 26.25
CA GLY A 69 22.02 -8.23 27.02
C GLY A 69 22.94 -7.32 26.20
N LEU A 70 22.54 -6.93 24.98
CA LEU A 70 23.33 -6.07 24.11
C LEU A 70 23.29 -4.62 24.59
N THR A 71 24.43 -3.94 24.47
CA THR A 71 24.58 -2.51 24.78
C THR A 71 24.78 -1.72 23.50
N GLU A 72 24.33 -0.47 23.49
CA GLU A 72 24.47 0.43 22.33
C GLU A 72 25.93 0.68 21.95
N GLU A 73 26.84 0.65 22.94
CA GLU A 73 28.28 0.78 22.74
C GLU A 73 28.83 -0.37 21.89
N ALA A 74 28.42 -1.61 22.18
CA ALA A 74 28.86 -2.79 21.44
C ALA A 74 28.38 -2.78 19.97
N LEU A 75 27.19 -2.22 19.71
CA LEU A 75 26.65 -2.12 18.35
C LEU A 75 27.29 -1.00 17.53
N THR A 76 27.84 0.02 18.19
CA THR A 76 28.48 1.15 17.49
C THR A 76 29.78 0.73 16.79
N GLU A 77 30.51 -0.21 17.42
CA GLU A 77 31.75 -0.80 16.92
C GLU A 77 31.52 -2.00 15.97
N ALA A 78 30.26 -2.43 15.82
CA ALA A 78 29.92 -3.54 14.93
C ALA A 78 29.94 -3.11 13.45
N GLU A 79 30.00 -4.11 12.57
CA GLU A 79 29.95 -3.91 11.13
C GLU A 79 28.49 -3.80 10.65
N PRO A 80 28.22 -3.05 9.56
CA PRO A 80 26.94 -3.06 8.87
C PRO A 80 26.49 -4.46 8.42
N LEU A 81 25.19 -4.60 8.15
CA LEU A 81 24.56 -5.87 7.81
C LEU A 81 25.20 -6.55 6.58
N GLU A 82 25.62 -5.79 5.57
CA GLU A 82 26.23 -6.34 4.35
C GLU A 82 27.54 -7.08 4.68
N GLU A 83 28.48 -6.42 5.38
CA GLU A 83 29.74 -7.07 5.78
C GLU A 83 29.50 -8.21 6.78
N ALA A 84 28.52 -8.09 7.68
CA ALA A 84 28.18 -9.16 8.61
C ALA A 84 27.68 -10.43 7.88
N ILE A 85 26.87 -10.28 6.83
CA ILE A 85 26.41 -11.40 5.99
C ILE A 85 27.57 -12.01 5.19
N GLU A 86 28.46 -11.18 4.65
CA GLU A 86 29.66 -11.65 3.96
C GLU A 86 30.57 -12.46 4.89
N GLN A 87 30.82 -11.95 6.11
CA GLN A 87 31.59 -12.63 7.13
C GLN A 87 30.95 -13.95 7.56
N LEU A 88 29.62 -13.95 7.79
CA LEU A 88 28.88 -15.17 8.11
C LEU A 88 29.07 -16.21 7.00
N ASN A 89 28.86 -15.82 5.74
CA ASN A 89 28.96 -16.74 4.62
C ASN A 89 30.38 -17.30 4.46
N GLN A 90 31.42 -16.47 4.63
CA GLN A 90 32.82 -16.90 4.60
C GLN A 90 33.14 -17.91 5.70
N ARG A 91 32.76 -17.62 6.95
CA ARG A 91 32.98 -18.51 8.10
C ARG A 91 32.22 -19.82 7.94
N LEU A 92 30.96 -19.73 7.51
CA LEU A 92 30.13 -20.90 7.27
C LEU A 92 30.74 -21.81 6.20
N CYS A 93 31.11 -21.27 5.03
CA CYS A 93 31.74 -22.05 3.97
C CYS A 93 33.05 -22.71 4.41
N ALA A 94 33.82 -22.07 5.29
CA ALA A 94 35.03 -22.64 5.86
C ALA A 94 34.75 -23.76 6.87
N GLU A 95 33.74 -23.61 7.73
CA GLU A 95 33.36 -24.63 8.72
C GLU A 95 32.76 -25.89 8.09
N VAL A 96 32.01 -25.74 7.00
CA VAL A 96 31.32 -26.87 6.34
C VAL A 96 32.23 -27.55 5.29
N ASP A 97 33.44 -27.03 5.05
CA ASP A 97 34.30 -27.42 3.93
C ASP A 97 33.51 -27.46 2.60
N ALA A 98 32.69 -26.43 2.33
CA ALA A 98 31.79 -26.43 1.17
C ALA A 98 32.51 -26.63 -0.18
N GLY A 99 33.79 -26.26 -0.26
CA GLY A 99 34.66 -26.52 -1.42
C GLY A 99 34.98 -27.99 -1.68
N ALA A 100 34.78 -28.88 -0.70
CA ALA A 100 34.95 -30.33 -0.82
C ALA A 100 33.69 -31.04 -1.37
N GLY A 101 32.61 -30.31 -1.67
CA GLY A 101 31.35 -30.86 -2.19
C GLY A 101 30.32 -31.19 -1.10
N ASN A 102 30.57 -30.81 0.15
CA ASN A 102 29.63 -30.95 1.25
C ASN A 102 28.44 -29.99 1.08
N THR A 103 27.25 -30.48 1.41
CA THR A 103 26.00 -29.73 1.33
C THR A 103 25.49 -29.33 2.71
N PHE A 104 24.95 -28.12 2.82
CA PHE A 104 24.28 -27.67 4.04
C PHE A 104 22.99 -26.92 3.76
N TYR A 105 22.11 -26.90 4.74
CA TYR A 105 20.89 -26.12 4.73
C TYR A 105 20.75 -25.34 6.03
N LEU A 106 20.18 -24.13 5.93
CA LEU A 106 19.77 -23.37 7.10
C LEU A 106 18.57 -24.04 7.76
N CYS A 107 18.47 -23.90 9.08
CA CYS A 107 17.36 -24.37 9.86
C CYS A 107 17.04 -23.36 10.97
N THR A 108 15.79 -22.94 11.05
CA THR A 108 15.35 -21.84 11.92
C THR A 108 14.18 -22.27 12.80
N ASP A 109 14.03 -21.63 13.97
CA ASP A 109 12.84 -21.77 14.79
C ASP A 109 11.68 -20.96 14.19
N GLY A 110 10.90 -21.60 13.33
CA GLY A 110 9.88 -20.91 12.56
C GLY A 110 10.47 -20.10 11.40
N GLN A 111 9.58 -19.43 10.66
CA GLN A 111 9.93 -18.76 9.40
C GLN A 111 10.29 -17.27 9.53
N LEU A 112 10.13 -16.66 10.72
CA LEU A 112 10.22 -15.20 10.90
C LEU A 112 11.64 -14.65 10.65
N HIS A 113 12.67 -15.33 11.15
CA HIS A 113 14.08 -14.93 10.98
C HIS A 113 14.45 -14.68 9.51
N ILE A 114 14.03 -15.58 8.62
CA ILE A 114 14.30 -15.47 7.20
C ILE A 114 13.27 -14.55 6.52
N ARG A 115 11.98 -14.80 6.71
CA ARG A 115 10.91 -14.19 5.89
C ARG A 115 10.50 -12.77 6.34
N GLN A 116 10.56 -12.46 7.64
CA GLN A 116 10.14 -11.15 8.19
C GLN A 116 11.29 -10.23 8.54
N VAL A 117 12.49 -10.77 8.75
CA VAL A 117 13.65 -9.98 9.20
C VAL A 117 14.70 -9.88 8.10
N LEU A 118 15.39 -10.98 7.78
CA LEU A 118 16.55 -10.94 6.88
C LEU A 118 16.20 -10.48 5.47
N HIS A 119 15.18 -11.07 4.84
CA HIS A 119 14.79 -10.73 3.46
C HIS A 119 14.29 -9.29 3.31
N PRO A 120 13.40 -8.78 4.20
CA PRO A 120 12.97 -7.38 4.16
C PRO A 120 14.11 -6.38 4.35
N GLU A 121 14.98 -6.57 5.34
CA GLU A 121 16.06 -5.63 5.62
C GLU A 121 17.13 -5.66 4.52
N ALA A 122 17.52 -6.84 4.04
CA ALA A 122 18.42 -6.93 2.90
C ALA A 122 17.83 -6.23 1.66
N SER A 123 16.52 -6.37 1.41
CA SER A 123 15.89 -5.69 0.28
C SER A 123 15.77 -4.18 0.47
N SER A 124 15.59 -3.66 1.68
CA SER A 124 15.51 -2.21 1.92
C SER A 124 16.88 -1.56 1.77
N LYS A 125 17.94 -2.25 2.21
CA LYS A 125 19.34 -1.83 2.09
C LYS A 125 20.00 -2.17 0.73
N ASN A 126 19.28 -2.86 -0.16
CA ASN A 126 19.77 -3.34 -1.47
C ASN A 126 20.96 -4.32 -1.37
N ILE A 127 20.99 -5.12 -0.32
CA ILE A 127 22.00 -6.15 -0.07
C ILE A 127 21.63 -7.43 -0.83
N LEU A 128 22.60 -8.03 -1.51
CA LEU A 128 22.44 -9.33 -2.17
C LEU A 128 22.68 -10.46 -1.16
N LEU A 129 21.65 -11.26 -0.93
CA LEU A 129 21.77 -12.42 -0.03
C LEU A 129 22.45 -13.60 -0.74
N PRO A 130 23.32 -14.35 -0.03
CA PRO A 130 23.81 -15.65 -0.49
C PRO A 130 22.68 -16.67 -0.75
N GLU A 131 22.90 -17.61 -1.66
CA GLU A 131 21.90 -18.61 -2.07
C GLU A 131 21.33 -19.45 -0.91
N CYS A 132 22.13 -19.66 0.15
CA CYS A 132 21.71 -20.42 1.34
C CYS A 132 20.51 -19.81 2.08
N PHE A 133 20.26 -18.50 1.94
CA PHE A 133 19.13 -17.82 2.58
C PHE A 133 17.82 -17.91 1.79
N PHE A 134 17.82 -18.54 0.62
CA PHE A 134 16.62 -18.76 -0.20
C PHE A 134 15.98 -20.12 0.02
N SER A 135 16.63 -21.02 0.77
CA SER A 135 16.07 -22.31 1.15
C SER A 135 16.48 -22.72 2.55
N PHE A 136 15.49 -23.01 3.41
CA PHE A 136 15.72 -23.32 4.82
C PHE A 136 14.70 -24.34 5.34
N PHE A 137 15.00 -24.98 6.46
CA PHE A 137 14.07 -25.84 7.18
C PHE A 137 13.43 -25.10 8.36
N ASP A 138 12.11 -25.12 8.43
CA ASP A 138 11.36 -24.64 9.59
C ASP A 138 11.22 -25.77 10.62
N LEU A 139 11.89 -25.61 11.77
CA LEU A 139 11.88 -26.61 12.85
C LEU A 139 10.46 -26.91 13.36
N ARG A 140 9.59 -25.91 13.45
CA ARG A 140 8.22 -26.09 13.98
C ARG A 140 7.39 -26.94 13.02
N LYS A 141 7.54 -26.72 11.71
CA LYS A 141 6.89 -27.53 10.67
C LYS A 141 7.43 -28.96 10.63
N GLU A 142 8.76 -29.12 10.70
CA GLU A 142 9.39 -30.44 10.72
C GLU A 142 9.01 -31.24 11.97
N PHE A 143 8.95 -30.58 13.14
CA PHE A 143 8.44 -31.18 14.38
C PHE A 143 6.98 -31.61 14.23
N LYS A 144 6.11 -30.75 13.72
CA LYS A 144 4.68 -31.06 13.54
C LYS A 144 4.45 -32.25 12.60
N LYS A 145 5.28 -32.37 11.56
CA LYS A 145 5.25 -33.51 10.63
C LYS A 145 5.58 -34.83 11.33
N LYS A 146 6.56 -34.81 12.25
CA LYS A 146 6.96 -35.98 13.04
C LYS A 146 6.00 -36.28 14.19
N PHE A 147 5.38 -35.25 14.76
CA PHE A 147 4.44 -35.34 15.88
C PHE A 147 3.09 -34.67 15.54
N PRO A 148 2.26 -35.27 14.65
CA PRO A 148 1.03 -34.64 14.18
C PRO A 148 0.00 -34.36 15.28
N SER A 149 0.04 -35.12 16.38
CA SER A 149 -0.91 -35.04 17.50
C SER A 149 -0.65 -33.91 18.50
N GLU A 150 0.49 -33.21 18.43
CA GLU A 150 0.89 -32.21 19.43
C GLU A 150 0.62 -30.77 18.91
N GLY A 151 -0.21 -29.99 19.64
CA GLY A 151 -0.45 -28.54 19.46
C GLY A 151 -0.98 -28.09 18.08
N GLU A 152 -1.32 -26.80 17.92
CA GLU A 152 -1.36 -26.18 16.58
C GLU A 152 0.03 -25.60 16.24
N LEU A 153 0.37 -25.45 14.96
CA LEU A 153 1.68 -24.92 14.53
C LEU A 153 2.02 -23.56 15.18
N LYS A 154 1.02 -22.72 15.37
CA LYS A 154 1.15 -21.39 15.98
C LYS A 154 1.48 -21.43 17.47
N ASP A 155 1.16 -22.53 18.15
CA ASP A 155 1.41 -22.71 19.58
C ASP A 155 2.76 -23.38 19.85
N LEU A 156 3.45 -23.83 18.79
CA LEU A 156 4.77 -24.44 18.89
C LEU A 156 5.84 -23.35 18.97
N ASN A 157 6.70 -23.49 19.98
CA ASN A 157 7.98 -22.81 20.09
C ASN A 157 9.02 -23.83 20.59
N LEU A 158 10.30 -23.45 20.62
CA LEU A 158 11.38 -24.34 21.05
C LEU A 158 11.13 -24.97 22.42
N GLN A 159 10.61 -24.20 23.38
CA GLN A 159 10.37 -24.66 24.74
C GLN A 159 9.25 -25.71 24.79
N VAL A 160 8.14 -25.46 24.10
CA VAL A 160 7.01 -26.41 23.99
C VAL A 160 7.44 -27.68 23.28
N MET A 161 8.21 -27.57 22.19
CA MET A 161 8.75 -28.73 21.48
C MET A 161 9.68 -29.55 22.36
N ALA A 162 10.58 -28.89 23.12
CA ALA A 162 11.48 -29.54 24.07
C ALA A 162 10.70 -30.27 25.17
N ASP A 163 9.72 -29.62 25.79
CA ASP A 163 8.89 -30.21 26.85
C ASP A 163 8.11 -31.44 26.36
N CYS A 164 7.61 -31.43 25.13
CA CYS A 164 6.95 -32.58 24.52
C CYS A 164 7.90 -33.76 24.30
N ILE A 165 9.17 -33.50 23.97
CA ILE A 165 10.20 -34.53 23.79
C ILE A 165 10.65 -35.08 25.15
N LEU A 166 10.86 -34.20 26.14
CA LEU A 166 11.29 -34.56 27.50
C LEU A 166 10.31 -35.49 28.22
N LYS A 167 9.00 -35.38 27.94
CA LYS A 167 7.98 -36.30 28.46
C LYS A 167 8.12 -37.74 27.95
N ARG A 168 8.92 -38.00 26.90
CA ARG A 168 8.97 -39.29 26.19
C ARG A 168 10.29 -40.06 26.30
N HIS A 169 11.38 -39.47 26.77
CA HIS A 169 12.62 -40.09 27.32
C HIS A 169 13.72 -39.00 27.32
N VAL A 170 14.69 -39.11 28.23
CA VAL A 170 15.76 -38.12 28.45
C VAL A 170 16.71 -38.11 27.24
N GLU A 171 16.73 -37.02 26.46
CA GLU A 171 17.92 -36.29 25.95
C GLU A 171 17.59 -35.30 24.81
N TYR A 172 18.36 -34.21 24.81
CA TYR A 172 18.27 -32.87 24.18
C TYR A 172 17.78 -32.69 22.74
N TYR A 173 17.43 -31.43 22.41
CA TYR A 173 17.13 -30.80 21.11
C TYR A 173 17.77 -31.45 19.86
N LEU A 174 19.05 -31.85 19.97
CA LEU A 174 19.78 -32.55 18.94
C LEU A 174 19.14 -33.88 18.53
N LEU A 175 18.41 -34.56 19.41
CA LEU A 175 17.69 -35.80 19.12
C LEU A 175 16.54 -35.57 18.11
N CYS A 176 15.89 -34.41 18.16
CA CYS A 176 14.87 -34.08 17.18
C CYS A 176 15.48 -33.90 15.79
N ILE A 177 16.61 -33.20 15.71
CA ILE A 177 17.39 -32.98 14.49
C ILE A 177 18.01 -34.30 13.98
N PHE A 178 18.68 -35.06 14.83
CA PHE A 178 19.43 -36.27 14.47
C PHE A 178 18.58 -37.52 14.24
N CYS A 179 17.34 -37.52 14.72
CA CYS A 179 16.41 -38.63 14.48
C CYS A 179 15.31 -38.24 13.48
N HIS A 180 15.38 -37.08 12.84
CA HIS A 180 14.41 -36.63 11.85
C HIS A 180 15.02 -36.54 10.47
N GLN A 181 14.25 -36.96 9.47
CA GLN A 181 14.64 -36.77 8.07
C GLN A 181 14.04 -35.46 7.56
N PHE A 182 14.87 -34.42 7.59
CA PHE A 182 14.54 -33.12 7.01
C PHE A 182 14.13 -33.31 5.55
N SER A 183 12.91 -32.88 5.23
CA SER A 183 12.32 -33.18 3.94
C SER A 183 11.34 -32.09 3.56
N PHE A 184 11.62 -31.49 2.38
CA PHE A 184 10.92 -30.33 1.81
C PHE A 184 11.30 -29.01 2.50
N PRO A 185 12.47 -28.44 2.17
CA PRO A 185 12.82 -27.12 2.68
C PRO A 185 11.85 -26.06 2.16
N GLU A 186 11.59 -25.06 3.00
CA GLU A 186 10.94 -23.81 2.63
C GLU A 186 11.76 -23.13 1.52
N LYS A 187 11.07 -22.38 0.66
CA LYS A 187 11.70 -21.61 -0.41
C LYS A 187 11.24 -20.17 -0.38
N VAL A 188 12.18 -19.26 -0.61
CA VAL A 188 11.92 -17.85 -0.88
C VAL A 188 12.24 -17.59 -2.35
N ASN A 189 11.31 -16.98 -3.08
CA ASN A 189 11.54 -16.65 -4.49
C ASN A 189 12.54 -15.50 -4.60
N ASP A 190 13.61 -15.68 -5.38
CA ASP A 190 14.61 -14.63 -5.61
C ASP A 190 14.06 -13.48 -6.47
N LYS A 191 13.13 -13.74 -7.38
CA LYS A 191 12.56 -12.70 -8.23
C LYS A 191 11.05 -12.86 -8.30
N PHE A 192 10.37 -11.72 -8.33
CA PHE A 192 8.94 -11.70 -8.61
C PHE A 192 8.71 -11.88 -10.11
N GLU A 193 7.92 -12.88 -10.47
CA GLU A 193 7.53 -13.15 -11.84
C GLU A 193 6.28 -12.35 -12.22
N THR A 194 6.46 -11.38 -13.11
CA THR A 194 5.33 -10.69 -13.74
C THR A 194 4.55 -11.66 -14.63
N GLY A 195 3.23 -11.51 -14.69
CA GLY A 195 2.40 -12.39 -15.51
C GLY A 195 0.95 -11.98 -15.56
N THR A 196 0.19 -12.66 -16.42
CA THR A 196 -1.27 -12.51 -16.52
C THR A 196 -1.98 -13.49 -15.61
N CYS A 197 -3.10 -13.06 -15.02
CA CYS A 197 -4.04 -13.94 -14.34
C CYS A 197 -5.26 -14.18 -15.23
N SER A 198 -5.65 -15.45 -15.39
CA SER A 198 -6.86 -15.79 -16.15
C SER A 198 -8.10 -15.54 -15.31
N LYS A 199 -9.18 -15.03 -15.90
CA LYS A 199 -10.46 -14.90 -15.20
C LYS A 199 -11.05 -16.25 -14.75
N MET A 200 -10.62 -17.36 -15.36
CA MET A 200 -11.06 -18.73 -15.03
C MET A 200 -10.17 -19.38 -13.96
N GLU A 201 -9.10 -18.71 -13.55
CA GLU A 201 -8.22 -19.19 -12.51
C GLU A 201 -8.94 -19.19 -11.15
N ARG A 202 -8.70 -20.22 -10.34
CA ARG A 202 -9.20 -20.28 -8.98
C ARG A 202 -8.19 -19.62 -8.06
N VAL A 203 -8.61 -18.54 -7.41
CA VAL A 203 -7.82 -17.83 -6.40
C VAL A 203 -8.46 -18.06 -5.06
N ASP A 204 -7.68 -18.55 -4.10
CA ASP A 204 -8.12 -18.76 -2.72
C ASP A 204 -8.23 -17.40 -2.01
N ASP A 205 -9.38 -17.15 -1.37
CA ASP A 205 -9.66 -15.94 -0.59
C ASP A 205 -8.66 -15.74 0.56
N ASN A 206 -8.07 -16.82 1.07
CA ASN A 206 -7.08 -16.75 2.13
C ASN A 206 -5.68 -16.36 1.67
N THR A 207 -5.45 -16.20 0.36
CA THR A 207 -4.13 -15.88 -0.21
C THR A 207 -3.98 -14.43 -0.65
N VAL A 208 -5.02 -13.61 -0.49
CA VAL A 208 -5.05 -12.25 -1.06
C VAL A 208 -5.06 -11.17 0.04
N ILE A 209 -4.26 -10.12 -0.17
CA ILE A 209 -4.35 -8.86 0.57
C ILE A 209 -4.69 -7.68 -0.34
N ARG A 210 -5.17 -6.61 0.28
CA ARG A 210 -5.25 -5.27 -0.29
C ARG A 210 -4.25 -4.37 0.42
N ALA A 211 -3.31 -3.81 -0.34
CA ALA A 211 -2.39 -2.79 0.13
C ALA A 211 -2.91 -1.41 -0.28
N ARG A 212 -2.92 -0.44 0.64
CA ARG A 212 -3.29 0.96 0.39
C ARG A 212 -2.19 1.90 0.83
N GLY A 213 -2.17 3.09 0.25
CA GLY A 213 -1.22 4.14 0.58
C GLY A 213 0.03 4.15 -0.31
N LEU A 214 0.09 3.27 -1.31
CA LEU A 214 1.22 3.15 -2.22
C LEU A 214 1.56 4.50 -2.87
N PRO A 215 2.85 4.85 -3.00
CA PRO A 215 3.29 5.93 -3.87
C PRO A 215 2.68 5.80 -5.28
N TRP A 216 2.25 6.91 -5.88
CA TRP A 216 1.57 6.86 -7.17
C TRP A 216 2.44 6.36 -8.33
N GLN A 217 3.75 6.38 -8.17
CA GLN A 217 4.71 5.87 -9.15
C GLN A 217 5.09 4.40 -8.92
N SER A 218 4.63 3.77 -7.82
CA SER A 218 4.96 2.38 -7.50
C SER A 218 4.57 1.42 -8.62
N SER A 219 5.46 0.47 -8.86
CA SER A 219 5.30 -0.67 -9.76
C SER A 219 4.97 -1.94 -8.96
N ASP A 220 4.64 -3.01 -9.68
CA ASP A 220 4.56 -4.35 -9.11
C ASP A 220 5.89 -4.81 -8.49
N GLN A 221 7.02 -4.42 -9.06
CA GLN A 221 8.33 -4.72 -8.46
C GLN A 221 8.55 -3.99 -7.13
N ASP A 222 8.04 -2.76 -6.96
CA ASP A 222 8.12 -2.06 -5.68
C ASP A 222 7.23 -2.73 -4.62
N ILE A 223 6.07 -3.27 -5.03
CA ILE A 223 5.23 -4.10 -4.18
C ILE A 223 5.95 -5.40 -3.78
N ALA A 224 6.59 -6.06 -4.75
CA ALA A 224 7.35 -7.28 -4.50
C ALA A 224 8.53 -7.06 -3.55
N ARG A 225 9.22 -5.92 -3.66
CA ARG A 225 10.28 -5.50 -2.72
C ARG A 225 9.72 -5.28 -1.32
N PHE A 226 8.60 -4.56 -1.19
CA PHE A 226 7.97 -4.35 0.11
C PHE A 226 7.54 -5.66 0.80
N PHE A 227 7.10 -6.65 0.03
CA PHE A 227 6.76 -7.99 0.52
C PHE A 227 7.90 -9.03 0.36
N ARG A 228 9.16 -8.61 0.21
CA ARG A 228 10.31 -9.53 0.09
C ARG A 228 10.33 -10.53 1.26
N GLY A 229 10.67 -11.78 0.97
CA GLY A 229 10.64 -12.89 1.94
C GLY A 229 9.31 -13.68 1.89
N LEU A 230 8.26 -13.09 1.32
CA LEU A 230 6.96 -13.72 1.12
C LEU A 230 6.76 -14.00 -0.37
N ASN A 231 6.40 -15.24 -0.72
CA ASN A 231 6.27 -15.61 -2.12
C ASN A 231 4.93 -15.11 -2.68
N ILE A 232 5.02 -14.13 -3.57
CA ILE A 232 3.90 -13.65 -4.40
C ILE A 232 3.80 -14.57 -5.62
N ALA A 233 2.57 -15.02 -5.92
CA ALA A 233 2.31 -15.85 -7.09
C ALA A 233 2.65 -15.11 -8.39
N LYS A 234 2.94 -15.84 -9.48
CA LYS A 234 3.20 -15.25 -10.80
C LYS A 234 2.04 -14.34 -11.22
N GLY A 235 2.34 -13.08 -11.57
CA GLY A 235 1.31 -12.09 -11.89
C GLY A 235 0.41 -11.70 -10.70
N GLY A 236 0.79 -12.08 -9.48
CA GLY A 236 0.03 -11.91 -8.25
C GLY A 236 -0.01 -10.48 -7.73
N ALA A 237 0.56 -9.48 -8.42
CA ALA A 237 0.51 -8.08 -8.02
C ALA A 237 -0.32 -7.25 -9.02
N ALA A 238 -1.45 -6.72 -8.55
CA ALA A 238 -2.40 -5.98 -9.38
C ALA A 238 -2.63 -4.57 -8.84
N LEU A 239 -2.12 -3.56 -9.55
CA LEU A 239 -2.36 -2.14 -9.25
C LEU A 239 -3.80 -1.76 -9.57
N CYS A 240 -4.47 -1.08 -8.65
CA CYS A 240 -5.84 -0.62 -8.84
C CYS A 240 -5.90 0.74 -9.56
N LEU A 241 -6.79 0.86 -10.54
CA LEU A 241 -7.06 2.12 -11.22
C LEU A 241 -8.39 2.73 -10.78
N ASN A 242 -8.44 4.06 -10.69
CA ASN A 242 -9.68 4.80 -10.48
C ASN A 242 -10.55 4.85 -11.75
N ALA A 243 -11.74 5.44 -11.68
CA ALA A 243 -12.65 5.57 -12.82
C ALA A 243 -12.02 6.27 -14.04
N GLN A 244 -11.09 7.21 -13.81
CA GLN A 244 -10.37 7.94 -14.86
C GLN A 244 -9.12 7.21 -15.39
N GLY A 245 -8.88 5.97 -14.95
CA GLY A 245 -7.72 5.17 -15.38
C GLY A 245 -6.39 5.61 -14.80
N ARG A 246 -6.39 6.39 -13.71
CA ARG A 246 -5.19 6.73 -12.94
C ARG A 246 -5.04 5.80 -11.75
N ARG A 247 -3.81 5.57 -11.32
CA ARG A 247 -3.51 4.81 -10.10
C ARG A 247 -4.16 5.48 -8.90
N ASN A 248 -4.80 4.68 -8.05
CA ASN A 248 -5.46 5.18 -6.84
C ASN A 248 -4.58 5.03 -5.58
N GLY A 249 -3.37 4.47 -5.70
CA GLY A 249 -2.50 4.18 -4.55
C GLY A 249 -2.91 2.91 -3.80
N GLU A 250 -3.64 2.01 -4.44
CA GLU A 250 -4.01 0.70 -3.90
C GLU A 250 -3.55 -0.42 -4.84
N ALA A 251 -3.31 -1.59 -4.26
CA ALA A 251 -3.01 -2.82 -4.99
C ALA A 251 -3.65 -4.02 -4.32
N LEU A 252 -3.94 -5.05 -5.10
CA LEU A 252 -4.26 -6.38 -4.61
C LEU A 252 -3.07 -7.29 -4.86
N VAL A 253 -2.68 -8.07 -3.84
CA VAL A 253 -1.53 -8.95 -3.89
C VAL A 253 -1.95 -10.36 -3.51
N ARG A 254 -1.64 -11.33 -4.37
CA ARG A 254 -1.90 -12.76 -4.19
C ARG A 254 -0.58 -13.46 -3.87
N PHE A 255 -0.54 -14.11 -2.71
CA PHE A 255 0.57 -14.96 -2.28
C PHE A 255 0.38 -16.41 -2.71
N ASP A 256 1.44 -17.21 -2.65
CA ASP A 256 1.37 -18.65 -2.94
C ASP A 256 0.57 -19.44 -1.90
N CYS A 257 0.51 -18.96 -0.66
CA CYS A 257 -0.20 -19.63 0.43
C CYS A 257 -0.78 -18.64 1.46
N GLU A 258 -1.69 -19.13 2.31
CA GLU A 258 -2.33 -18.36 3.38
C GLU A 258 -1.32 -17.88 4.43
N GLU A 259 -0.30 -18.69 4.76
CA GLU A 259 0.72 -18.33 5.75
C GLU A 259 1.49 -17.07 5.32
N HIS A 260 1.85 -16.95 4.04
CA HIS A 260 2.51 -15.75 3.51
C HIS A 260 1.57 -14.53 3.52
N ARG A 261 0.27 -14.73 3.26
CA ARG A 261 -0.76 -13.69 3.39
C ARG A 261 -0.82 -13.17 4.82
N ASP A 262 -0.80 -14.06 5.81
CA ASP A 262 -0.89 -13.69 7.22
C ASP A 262 0.38 -12.97 7.71
N LEU A 263 1.56 -13.40 7.26
CA LEU A 263 2.81 -12.66 7.48
C LEU A 263 2.77 -11.27 6.83
N ALA A 264 2.18 -11.15 5.63
CA ALA A 264 2.05 -9.85 4.96
C ALA A 264 1.17 -8.88 5.76
N LEU A 265 0.15 -9.37 6.49
CA LEU A 265 -0.68 -8.53 7.37
C LEU A 265 0.11 -7.94 8.55
N GLN A 266 1.17 -8.61 9.00
CA GLN A 266 2.05 -8.09 10.06
C GLN A 266 2.87 -6.87 9.59
N ARG A 267 2.97 -6.64 8.27
CA ARG A 267 3.62 -5.43 7.69
C ARG A 267 2.68 -4.23 7.61
N HIS A 268 1.58 -4.25 8.35
CA HIS A 268 0.65 -3.13 8.42
C HIS A 268 1.35 -1.92 9.04
N LYS A 269 1.32 -0.77 8.34
CA LYS A 269 1.99 0.49 8.68
C LYS A 269 3.51 0.52 8.48
N HIS A 270 4.12 -0.51 7.89
CA HIS A 270 5.50 -0.43 7.41
C HIS A 270 5.64 0.58 6.28
N HIS A 271 6.84 1.08 6.06
CA HIS A 271 7.08 2.15 5.09
C HIS A 271 7.51 1.62 3.73
N MET A 272 6.97 2.25 2.68
CA MET A 272 7.45 2.15 1.31
C MET A 272 7.90 3.54 0.87
N GLY A 273 9.18 3.84 1.09
CA GLY A 273 9.70 5.19 0.96
C GLY A 273 9.07 6.11 2.01
N THR A 274 8.48 7.23 1.59
CA THR A 274 7.90 8.23 2.52
C THR A 274 6.45 7.95 2.93
N ARG A 275 5.95 6.74 2.67
CA ARG A 275 4.54 6.39 2.81
C ARG A 275 4.41 5.11 3.61
N TYR A 276 3.66 5.15 4.70
CA TYR A 276 3.22 3.92 5.34
C TYR A 276 2.19 3.20 4.45
N ILE A 277 2.23 1.87 4.47
CA ILE A 277 1.32 1.03 3.72
C ILE A 277 0.32 0.37 4.66
N GLU A 278 -0.96 0.48 4.33
CA GLU A 278 -2.01 -0.21 5.06
C GLU A 278 -2.31 -1.53 4.36
N VAL A 279 -2.10 -2.64 5.07
CA VAL A 279 -2.38 -3.98 4.57
C VAL A 279 -3.66 -4.52 5.21
N TYR A 280 -4.57 -5.03 4.39
CA TYR A 280 -5.85 -5.62 4.80
C TYR A 280 -6.10 -6.95 4.09
N LYS A 281 -6.91 -7.83 4.67
CA LYS A 281 -7.41 -9.03 3.98
C LYS A 281 -8.29 -8.64 2.78
N ALA A 282 -8.21 -9.42 1.71
CA ALA A 282 -9.07 -9.29 0.53
C ALA A 282 -9.43 -10.69 0.00
N THR A 283 -10.35 -10.77 -0.97
CA THR A 283 -10.80 -12.04 -1.55
C THR A 283 -10.17 -12.31 -2.92
N GLY A 284 -10.17 -13.57 -3.35
CA GLY A 284 -9.77 -13.98 -4.69
C GLY A 284 -10.67 -13.38 -5.76
N GLU A 285 -11.97 -13.21 -5.46
CA GLU A 285 -12.89 -12.50 -6.35
C GLU A 285 -12.48 -11.04 -6.58
N ASP A 286 -12.06 -10.34 -5.53
CA ASP A 286 -11.61 -8.95 -5.66
C ASP A 286 -10.33 -8.88 -6.50
N PHE A 287 -9.40 -9.83 -6.32
CA PHE A 287 -8.22 -9.94 -7.16
C PHE A 287 -8.59 -10.17 -8.63
N LEU A 288 -9.47 -11.13 -8.92
CA LEU A 288 -9.88 -11.47 -10.28
C LEU A 288 -10.69 -10.36 -10.97
N LYS A 289 -11.44 -9.53 -10.23
CA LYS A 289 -12.11 -8.34 -10.80
C LYS A 289 -11.12 -7.34 -11.39
N ILE A 290 -9.90 -7.28 -10.85
CA ILE A 290 -8.86 -6.33 -11.24
C ILE A 290 -7.85 -6.98 -12.20
N ALA A 291 -7.37 -8.18 -11.88
CA ALA A 291 -6.31 -8.87 -12.62
C ALA A 291 -6.83 -9.87 -13.67
N GLY A 292 -8.08 -10.34 -13.53
CA GLY A 292 -8.63 -11.39 -14.38
C GLY A 292 -8.89 -10.92 -15.81
N GLY A 293 -8.09 -11.43 -16.74
CA GLY A 293 -8.24 -11.15 -18.17
C GLY A 293 -9.01 -12.20 -18.95
N THR A 294 -9.69 -11.76 -20.01
CA THR A 294 -10.34 -12.64 -21.00
C THR A 294 -10.06 -12.24 -22.45
N SER A 295 -9.23 -11.23 -22.71
CA SER A 295 -9.01 -10.72 -24.06
C SER A 295 -7.86 -11.45 -24.75
N ASN A 296 -8.15 -12.07 -25.90
CA ASN A 296 -7.14 -12.74 -26.73
C ASN A 296 -6.06 -11.79 -27.25
N GLU A 297 -6.42 -10.53 -27.53
CA GLU A 297 -5.45 -9.50 -27.96
C GLU A 297 -4.45 -9.19 -26.85
N VAL A 298 -4.94 -9.06 -25.62
CA VAL A 298 -4.09 -8.86 -24.44
C VAL A 298 -3.24 -10.08 -24.18
N ALA A 299 -3.82 -11.28 -24.28
CA ALA A 299 -3.06 -12.53 -24.14
C ALA A 299 -1.93 -12.62 -25.18
N LYS A 300 -2.15 -12.20 -26.42
CA LYS A 300 -1.14 -12.20 -27.49
C LYS A 300 -0.07 -11.12 -27.30
N PHE A 301 -0.46 -9.95 -26.79
CA PHE A 301 0.48 -8.89 -26.41
C PHE A 301 1.36 -9.31 -25.22
N LEU A 302 0.77 -10.00 -24.24
CA LEU A 302 1.43 -10.42 -23.00
C LEU A 302 2.03 -11.84 -23.05
N SER A 303 1.88 -12.58 -24.16
CA SER A 303 2.44 -13.93 -24.31
C SER A 303 3.96 -13.93 -24.39
N ARG A 304 4.56 -12.75 -24.55
CA ARG A 304 6.00 -12.56 -24.64
C ARG A 304 6.58 -12.52 -23.23
N GLU A 305 7.45 -13.46 -22.93
CA GLU A 305 8.05 -13.57 -21.60
C GLU A 305 9.14 -12.51 -21.37
N ASN A 306 9.40 -12.17 -20.10
CA ASN A 306 10.47 -11.27 -19.64
C ASN A 306 10.42 -9.83 -20.20
N GLN A 307 9.22 -9.28 -20.42
CA GLN A 307 9.07 -7.93 -20.94
C GLN A 307 8.59 -6.93 -19.89
N VAL A 308 9.09 -5.71 -19.98
CA VAL A 308 8.67 -4.59 -19.13
C VAL A 308 7.67 -3.73 -19.90
N ILE A 309 6.50 -3.50 -19.31
CA ILE A 309 5.41 -2.76 -19.94
C ILE A 309 5.46 -1.30 -19.50
N VAL A 310 5.42 -0.37 -20.45
CA VAL A 310 5.25 1.07 -20.18
C VAL A 310 3.94 1.54 -20.80
N ARG A 311 3.12 2.22 -20.00
CA ARG A 311 1.92 2.89 -20.46
C ARG A 311 2.26 4.30 -20.92
N MET A 312 1.87 4.61 -22.15
CA MET A 312 1.86 5.95 -22.72
C MET A 312 0.47 6.56 -22.59
N ARG A 313 0.40 7.82 -22.16
CA ARG A 313 -0.85 8.58 -22.07
C ARG A 313 -0.70 9.95 -22.73
N GLY A 314 -1.77 10.38 -23.39
CA GLY A 314 -1.86 11.69 -24.03
C GLY A 314 -1.35 11.71 -25.47
N LEU A 315 -1.26 10.54 -26.11
CA LEU A 315 -0.90 10.42 -27.52
C LEU A 315 -1.86 11.24 -28.39
N PRO A 316 -1.35 11.97 -29.40
CA PRO A 316 -2.18 12.54 -30.45
C PRO A 316 -3.08 11.46 -31.07
N PHE A 317 -4.32 11.79 -31.41
CA PHE A 317 -5.24 10.84 -32.04
C PHE A 317 -4.78 10.38 -33.43
N THR A 318 -3.84 11.09 -34.05
CA THR A 318 -3.20 10.73 -35.32
C THR A 318 -1.88 9.99 -35.14
N ALA A 319 -1.51 9.61 -33.90
CA ALA A 319 -0.25 8.93 -33.64
C ALA A 319 -0.20 7.56 -34.32
N THR A 320 0.90 7.28 -35.01
CA THR A 320 1.16 5.98 -35.66
C THR A 320 2.18 5.17 -34.87
N ALA A 321 2.28 3.87 -35.16
CA ALA A 321 3.28 3.00 -34.53
C ALA A 321 4.71 3.51 -34.82
N GLU A 322 4.98 3.97 -36.05
CA GLU A 322 6.28 4.48 -36.46
C GLU A 322 6.68 5.74 -35.66
N GLN A 323 5.73 6.62 -35.35
CA GLN A 323 5.98 7.80 -34.53
C GLN A 323 6.30 7.42 -33.07
N VAL A 324 5.67 6.37 -32.55
CA VAL A 324 5.98 5.84 -31.21
C VAL A 324 7.35 5.17 -31.20
N LEU A 325 7.70 4.40 -32.22
CA LEU A 325 9.04 3.81 -32.38
C LEU A 325 10.12 4.89 -32.46
N GLN A 326 9.89 5.94 -33.26
CA GLN A 326 10.81 7.08 -33.37
C GLN A 326 10.94 7.84 -32.05
N PHE A 327 9.85 7.95 -31.27
CA PHE A 327 9.86 8.61 -29.97
C PHE A 327 10.81 7.91 -28.97
N PHE A 328 10.91 6.57 -29.00
CA PHE A 328 11.81 5.82 -28.13
C PHE A 328 13.20 5.53 -28.73
N SER A 329 13.33 5.60 -30.05
CA SER A 329 14.61 5.44 -30.74
C SER A 329 15.57 6.62 -30.49
N PRO A 330 16.91 6.40 -30.47
CA PRO A 330 17.62 5.12 -30.46
C PRO A 330 17.88 4.57 -29.05
N ALA A 331 17.54 5.33 -27.99
CA ALA A 331 17.98 5.05 -26.61
C ALA A 331 17.28 3.84 -25.96
N CYS A 332 16.10 3.47 -26.43
CA CYS A 332 15.31 2.36 -25.88
C CYS A 332 14.50 1.69 -27.01
N PRO A 333 15.05 0.66 -27.68
CA PRO A 333 14.32 -0.07 -28.71
C PRO A 333 13.09 -0.77 -28.12
N VAL A 334 11.96 -0.64 -28.82
CA VAL A 334 10.72 -1.35 -28.50
C VAL A 334 10.83 -2.79 -28.98
N THR A 335 10.33 -3.74 -28.19
CA THR A 335 10.39 -5.16 -28.58
C THR A 335 9.49 -5.44 -29.78
N ASP A 336 9.96 -6.20 -30.77
CA ASP A 336 9.20 -6.57 -31.97
C ASP A 336 8.61 -5.36 -32.75
N ASP A 337 9.26 -4.21 -32.68
CA ASP A 337 8.87 -2.98 -33.37
C ASP A 337 7.39 -2.61 -33.17
N SER A 338 6.60 -2.59 -34.24
CA SER A 338 5.18 -2.22 -34.21
C SER A 338 4.32 -3.18 -33.41
N GLU A 339 4.71 -4.46 -33.35
CA GLU A 339 3.95 -5.49 -32.65
C GLU A 339 4.13 -5.39 -31.12
N GLY A 340 5.16 -4.68 -30.64
CA GLY A 340 5.36 -4.34 -29.23
C GLY A 340 4.50 -3.17 -28.74
N ILE A 341 3.66 -2.60 -29.59
CA ILE A 341 2.83 -1.43 -29.30
C ILE A 341 1.35 -1.80 -29.36
N LEU A 342 0.66 -1.67 -28.24
CA LEU A 342 -0.78 -1.89 -28.12
C LEU A 342 -1.51 -0.56 -27.94
N PHE A 343 -2.14 -0.06 -28.99
CA PHE A 343 -2.99 1.14 -28.94
C PHE A 343 -4.34 0.82 -28.31
N VAL A 344 -4.73 1.58 -27.29
CA VAL A 344 -6.05 1.44 -26.68
C VAL A 344 -7.08 2.19 -27.54
N ARG A 345 -8.08 1.46 -28.03
CA ARG A 345 -9.16 2.00 -28.88
C ARG A 345 -10.52 1.77 -28.24
N PHE A 346 -11.46 2.65 -28.56
CA PHE A 346 -12.88 2.41 -28.32
C PHE A 346 -13.41 1.28 -29.22
N PRO A 347 -14.60 0.71 -28.93
CA PRO A 347 -15.17 -0.37 -29.75
C PRO A 347 -15.48 0.06 -31.19
N ASP A 348 -15.63 1.37 -31.43
CA ASP A 348 -15.80 1.97 -32.75
C ASP A 348 -14.47 2.26 -33.48
N GLY A 349 -13.34 1.82 -32.91
CA GLY A 349 -12.00 1.97 -33.46
C GLY A 349 -11.34 3.32 -33.20
N ARG A 350 -12.04 4.28 -32.56
CA ARG A 350 -11.47 5.60 -32.25
C ARG A 350 -10.30 5.47 -31.27
N PRO A 351 -9.21 6.25 -31.46
CA PRO A 351 -8.08 6.26 -30.55
C PRO A 351 -8.46 6.94 -29.23
N THR A 352 -8.04 6.33 -28.11
CA THR A 352 -8.24 6.90 -26.77
C THR A 352 -7.14 7.90 -26.37
N GLY A 353 -5.98 7.82 -27.03
CA GLY A 353 -4.76 8.53 -26.63
C GLY A 353 -3.90 7.77 -25.60
N ASP A 354 -4.27 6.53 -25.27
CA ASP A 354 -3.48 5.63 -24.43
C ASP A 354 -2.87 4.49 -25.29
N ALA A 355 -1.65 4.08 -24.97
CA ALA A 355 -1.01 2.89 -25.54
C ALA A 355 -0.12 2.19 -24.51
N PHE A 356 0.17 0.91 -24.74
CA PHE A 356 1.15 0.15 -23.98
C PHE A 356 2.29 -0.26 -24.89
N VAL A 357 3.52 -0.20 -24.38
CA VAL A 357 4.73 -0.48 -25.12
C VAL A 357 5.58 -1.47 -24.35
N LEU A 358 6.10 -2.47 -25.05
CA LEU A 358 6.94 -3.52 -24.50
C LEU A 358 8.42 -3.21 -24.70
N PHE A 359 9.20 -3.44 -23.65
CA PHE A 359 10.66 -3.37 -23.68
C PHE A 359 11.24 -4.72 -23.27
N SER A 360 12.35 -5.10 -23.89
CA SER A 360 13.00 -6.40 -23.69
C SER A 360 13.75 -6.50 -22.36
N CYS A 361 14.03 -5.37 -21.71
CA CYS A 361 14.67 -5.34 -20.40
C CYS A 361 14.27 -4.09 -19.59
N GLU A 362 14.57 -4.15 -18.30
CA GLU A 362 14.34 -3.08 -17.33
C GLU A 362 15.13 -1.80 -17.66
N GLU A 363 16.36 -1.93 -18.19
CA GLU A 363 17.19 -0.78 -18.56
C GLU A 363 16.54 0.06 -19.67
N HIS A 364 16.03 -0.58 -20.73
CA HIS A 364 15.34 0.12 -21.82
C HIS A 364 14.06 0.79 -21.32
N ALA A 365 13.29 0.13 -20.45
CA ALA A 365 12.11 0.74 -19.84
C ALA A 365 12.48 1.95 -18.97
N GLN A 366 13.57 1.90 -18.21
CA GLN A 366 14.05 3.05 -17.43
C GLN A 366 14.47 4.22 -18.32
N ASN A 367 15.18 3.95 -19.41
CA ASN A 367 15.52 4.97 -20.40
C ASN A 367 14.29 5.56 -21.07
N ALA A 368 13.27 4.75 -21.36
CA ALA A 368 11.98 5.22 -21.85
C ALA A 368 11.30 6.17 -20.84
N LEU A 369 11.28 5.82 -19.56
CA LEU A 369 10.68 6.66 -18.51
C LEU A 369 11.38 8.02 -18.33
N LYS A 370 12.66 8.14 -18.68
CA LYS A 370 13.36 9.44 -18.70
C LYS A 370 12.77 10.42 -19.71
N LYS A 371 12.05 9.91 -20.73
CA LYS A 371 11.31 10.72 -21.74
C LYS A 371 9.93 11.16 -21.26
N HIS A 372 9.62 10.99 -19.98
CA HIS A 372 8.34 11.41 -19.41
C HIS A 372 8.14 12.92 -19.58
N LYS A 373 7.00 13.32 -20.18
CA LYS A 373 6.63 14.69 -20.61
C LYS A 373 7.34 15.22 -21.85
N ASP A 374 8.10 14.39 -22.57
CA ASP A 374 8.59 14.74 -23.90
C ASP A 374 7.43 14.90 -24.89
N ILE A 375 7.68 15.65 -25.97
CA ILE A 375 6.66 16.01 -26.95
C ILE A 375 6.61 14.98 -28.08
N LEU A 376 5.40 14.47 -28.37
CA LEU A 376 5.09 13.73 -29.59
C LEU A 376 4.05 14.52 -30.38
N GLY A 377 4.44 15.01 -31.55
CA GLY A 377 3.63 15.93 -32.35
C GLY A 377 3.38 17.25 -31.62
N LYS A 378 2.15 17.46 -31.13
CA LYS A 378 1.74 18.69 -30.40
C LYS A 378 1.37 18.42 -28.93
N ARG A 379 1.67 17.24 -28.42
CA ARG A 379 1.24 16.77 -27.09
C ARG A 379 2.45 16.32 -26.30
N TYR A 380 2.51 16.69 -25.02
CA TYR A 380 3.43 16.03 -24.10
C TYR A 380 2.88 14.65 -23.76
N ILE A 381 3.76 13.66 -23.64
CA ILE A 381 3.39 12.28 -23.35
C ILE A 381 3.74 11.93 -21.92
N GLU A 382 2.76 11.42 -21.17
CA GLU A 382 3.00 10.89 -19.83
C GLU A 382 3.35 9.40 -19.94
N LEU A 383 4.48 9.01 -19.35
CA LEU A 383 4.98 7.63 -19.32
C LEU A 383 4.94 7.08 -17.90
N PHE A 384 4.44 5.86 -17.75
CA PHE A 384 4.40 5.15 -16.47
C PHE A 384 4.79 3.69 -16.69
N LYS A 385 5.55 3.08 -15.78
CA LYS A 385 5.62 1.60 -15.74
C LYS A 385 4.21 1.05 -15.64
N SER A 386 3.94 -0.15 -16.14
CA SER A 386 2.62 -0.75 -16.11
C SER A 386 2.73 -2.24 -15.80
N THR A 387 1.65 -2.83 -15.30
CA THR A 387 1.54 -4.26 -15.07
C THR A 387 0.61 -4.90 -16.10
N ALA A 388 0.66 -6.23 -16.23
CA ALA A 388 -0.29 -7.00 -17.03
C ALA A 388 -1.76 -6.72 -16.64
N ALA A 389 -2.02 -6.64 -15.33
CA ALA A 389 -3.34 -6.29 -14.80
C ALA A 389 -3.78 -4.87 -15.21
N GLU A 390 -2.86 -3.91 -15.25
CA GLU A 390 -3.17 -2.54 -15.70
C GLU A 390 -3.55 -2.50 -17.19
N VAL A 391 -2.87 -3.27 -18.05
CA VAL A 391 -3.24 -3.44 -19.47
C VAL A 391 -4.68 -3.93 -19.60
N GLN A 392 -5.00 -5.01 -18.88
CA GLN A 392 -6.32 -5.62 -18.90
C GLN A 392 -7.43 -4.67 -18.40
N GLN A 393 -7.18 -3.95 -17.29
CA GLN A 393 -8.14 -3.00 -16.73
C GLN A 393 -8.44 -1.84 -17.68
N VAL A 394 -7.41 -1.29 -18.32
CA VAL A 394 -7.57 -0.16 -19.25
C VAL A 394 -8.38 -0.62 -20.46
N LEU A 395 -8.06 -1.77 -21.05
CA LEU A 395 -8.80 -2.30 -22.19
C LEU A 395 -10.25 -2.62 -21.83
N ASN A 396 -10.49 -3.34 -20.73
CA ASN A 396 -11.85 -3.67 -20.27
C ASN A 396 -12.70 -2.41 -20.05
N ARG A 397 -12.12 -1.29 -19.58
CA ARG A 397 -12.83 -0.02 -19.43
C ARG A 397 -13.36 0.49 -20.77
N TYR A 398 -12.52 0.47 -21.81
CA TYR A 398 -12.88 1.02 -23.12
C TYR A 398 -13.68 0.04 -23.97
N SER A 399 -13.55 -1.28 -23.76
CA SER A 399 -14.39 -2.29 -24.39
C SER A 399 -15.85 -2.26 -23.89
N SER A 400 -16.10 -1.77 -22.66
CA SER A 400 -17.39 -1.87 -21.97
C SER A 400 -18.19 -0.57 -21.90
N ALA A 401 -17.75 0.52 -22.53
CA ALA A 401 -18.49 1.79 -22.52
C ALA A 401 -19.78 1.67 -23.38
N PRO A 402 -20.97 2.05 -22.86
CA PRO A 402 -22.20 2.00 -23.64
C PRO A 402 -22.17 3.04 -24.78
N LEU A 403 -22.66 2.62 -25.94
CA LEU A 403 -22.86 3.42 -27.16
C LEU A 403 -23.94 4.51 -26.97
N ILE A 404 -23.75 5.45 -26.04
CA ILE A 404 -24.54 6.67 -25.98
C ILE A 404 -23.59 7.84 -26.20
N PRO A 405 -23.72 8.62 -27.29
CA PRO A 405 -22.95 9.83 -27.48
C PRO A 405 -23.32 10.81 -26.36
N VAL A 406 -22.38 11.13 -25.48
CA VAL A 406 -22.50 12.33 -24.65
C VAL A 406 -22.39 13.51 -25.61
N ALA A 407 -23.54 14.05 -26.02
CA ALA A 407 -23.60 15.29 -26.77
C ALA A 407 -22.90 16.40 -25.97
N PRO A 408 -22.16 17.31 -26.62
CA PRO A 408 -21.61 18.47 -25.94
C PRO A 408 -22.77 19.28 -25.34
N SER A 409 -22.60 19.68 -24.08
CA SER A 409 -23.61 20.45 -23.33
C SER A 409 -23.99 21.71 -24.12
N PRO A 410 -25.28 22.01 -24.34
CA PRO A 410 -25.65 23.23 -25.04
C PRO A 410 -25.31 24.43 -24.16
N ILE A 411 -24.74 25.45 -24.79
CA ILE A 411 -24.52 26.77 -24.20
C ILE A 411 -25.91 27.38 -23.98
N LEU A 412 -26.38 27.43 -22.73
CA LEU A 412 -27.65 28.09 -22.40
C LEU A 412 -27.41 29.59 -22.17
N SER A 413 -28.00 30.38 -23.06
CA SER A 413 -28.16 31.84 -22.94
C SER A 413 -29.03 32.19 -21.74
N VAL A 414 -28.59 33.20 -20.99
CA VAL A 414 -29.25 33.74 -19.80
C VAL A 414 -30.56 34.45 -20.18
N VAL A 415 -31.68 33.98 -19.64
CA VAL A 415 -32.91 34.77 -19.46
C VAL A 415 -33.42 34.52 -18.03
N PRO A 416 -33.82 35.54 -17.26
CA PRO A 416 -34.22 35.37 -15.87
C PRO A 416 -35.67 34.82 -15.79
N PRO A 417 -35.97 33.86 -14.90
CA PRO A 417 -37.33 33.37 -14.74
C PRO A 417 -38.14 34.25 -13.77
N PRO A 418 -39.46 34.46 -14.03
CA PRO A 418 -40.37 34.97 -13.04
C PRO A 418 -40.73 33.87 -12.03
N THR A 419 -41.03 34.34 -10.83
CA THR A 419 -41.40 33.61 -9.62
C THR A 419 -42.70 32.80 -9.73
N PHE A 420 -42.73 31.66 -9.04
CA PHE A 420 -43.82 31.02 -8.28
C PHE A 420 -43.97 29.52 -8.58
N MET A 421 -43.37 28.67 -7.72
CA MET A 421 -43.97 27.49 -7.05
C MET A 421 -42.88 26.70 -6.28
N PRO A 422 -43.21 26.03 -5.16
CA PRO A 422 -42.23 25.48 -4.22
C PRO A 422 -41.70 24.11 -4.65
N PRO A 423 -40.39 23.80 -4.47
CA PRO A 423 -39.84 22.50 -4.83
C PRO A 423 -39.99 21.47 -3.71
N THR A 424 -40.40 20.27 -4.08
CA THR A 424 -40.33 19.05 -3.27
C THR A 424 -38.89 18.59 -3.10
N ALA A 425 -38.53 18.25 -1.86
CA ALA A 425 -37.18 17.90 -1.43
C ALA A 425 -36.82 16.42 -1.72
N ALA A 426 -35.67 16.20 -2.34
CA ALA A 426 -34.88 14.97 -2.19
C ALA A 426 -33.39 15.22 -2.52
N VAL A 427 -32.49 14.73 -1.67
CA VAL A 427 -31.02 14.59 -1.82
C VAL A 427 -30.11 15.81 -1.53
N THR A 428 -30.55 16.79 -0.74
CA THR A 428 -29.59 17.66 -0.04
C THR A 428 -29.93 17.68 1.44
N GLY A 429 -28.96 17.33 2.30
CA GLY A 429 -29.14 17.42 3.75
C GLY A 429 -29.52 18.85 4.16
N VAL A 430 -30.26 18.98 5.26
CA VAL A 430 -30.68 20.28 5.80
C VAL A 430 -29.45 21.18 5.95
N ARG A 431 -29.49 22.39 5.36
CA ARG A 431 -28.39 23.36 5.40
C ARG A 431 -28.45 24.22 6.67
N ASP A 432 -28.32 23.58 7.82
CA ASP A 432 -28.37 24.21 9.15
C ASP A 432 -26.99 24.71 9.64
N CYS A 433 -25.98 24.74 8.77
CA CYS A 433 -24.63 25.21 9.10
C CYS A 433 -24.21 26.38 8.20
N VAL A 434 -23.24 27.16 8.68
CA VAL A 434 -22.65 28.30 7.95
C VAL A 434 -21.15 28.12 7.87
N ARG A 435 -20.58 28.25 6.67
CA ARG A 435 -19.12 28.30 6.44
C ARG A 435 -18.67 29.74 6.26
N LEU A 436 -17.70 30.16 7.05
CA LEU A 436 -16.96 31.41 6.90
C LEU A 436 -15.62 31.13 6.23
N ARG A 437 -15.30 31.87 5.17
CA ARG A 437 -14.03 31.79 4.44
C ARG A 437 -13.37 33.17 4.38
N GLY A 438 -12.06 33.21 4.60
CA GLY A 438 -11.27 34.45 4.56
C GLY A 438 -11.15 35.17 5.91
N LEU A 439 -11.48 34.49 7.01
CA LEU A 439 -11.33 35.03 8.37
C LEU A 439 -9.87 35.34 8.67
N PRO A 440 -9.49 36.57 9.12
CA PRO A 440 -8.12 36.92 9.51
C PRO A 440 -7.42 35.83 10.32
N TYR A 441 -6.11 35.63 10.12
CA TYR A 441 -5.38 34.55 10.81
C TYR A 441 -5.26 34.75 12.32
N ASP A 442 -5.51 35.97 12.79
CA ASP A 442 -5.62 36.38 14.20
C ASP A 442 -7.08 36.48 14.68
N ALA A 443 -8.07 36.04 13.88
CA ALA A 443 -9.48 36.12 14.23
C ALA A 443 -9.82 35.15 15.38
N THR A 444 -10.42 35.70 16.43
CA THR A 444 -10.89 34.95 17.61
C THR A 444 -12.35 34.55 17.46
N ILE A 445 -12.82 33.63 18.30
CA ILE A 445 -14.26 33.29 18.39
C ILE A 445 -15.09 34.55 18.70
N GLN A 446 -14.57 35.44 19.54
CA GLN A 446 -15.24 36.70 19.87
C GLN A 446 -15.43 37.60 18.63
N ASP A 447 -14.43 37.67 17.75
CA ASP A 447 -14.53 38.44 16.50
C ASP A 447 -15.61 37.88 15.58
N ILE A 448 -15.75 36.55 15.51
CA ILE A 448 -16.78 35.86 14.72
C ILE A 448 -18.18 36.14 15.26
N LEU A 449 -18.35 36.13 16.59
CA LEU A 449 -19.63 36.46 17.22
C LEU A 449 -20.03 37.92 16.94
N VAL A 450 -19.09 38.86 17.07
CA VAL A 450 -19.34 40.27 16.74
C VAL A 450 -19.70 40.45 15.25
N PHE A 451 -19.04 39.71 14.36
CA PHE A 451 -19.33 39.73 12.93
C PHE A 451 -20.73 39.23 12.59
N LEU A 452 -21.16 38.12 13.21
CA LEU A 452 -22.51 37.57 13.04
C LEU A 452 -23.62 38.39 13.73
N GLY A 453 -23.29 39.22 14.73
CA GLY A 453 -24.25 40.15 15.33
C GLY A 453 -25.50 39.45 15.90
N GLU A 454 -26.67 39.84 15.38
CA GLU A 454 -27.98 39.31 15.80
C GLU A 454 -28.14 37.80 15.58
N TYR A 455 -27.39 37.21 14.64
CA TYR A 455 -27.46 35.78 14.33
C TYR A 455 -26.75 34.90 15.36
N THR A 456 -26.03 35.48 16.33
CA THR A 456 -25.31 34.71 17.36
C THR A 456 -26.23 33.96 18.33
N ALA A 457 -27.44 34.48 18.56
CA ALA A 457 -28.44 33.84 19.43
C ALA A 457 -28.89 32.46 18.90
N ASP A 458 -28.79 32.26 17.59
CA ASP A 458 -29.20 31.04 16.89
C ASP A 458 -28.07 30.02 16.74
N ILE A 459 -26.88 30.26 17.30
CA ILE A 459 -25.78 29.29 17.29
C ILE A 459 -26.06 28.20 18.34
N LYS A 460 -25.75 26.94 18.03
CA LYS A 460 -25.81 25.84 18.99
C LYS A 460 -24.69 26.01 20.05
N PRO A 461 -24.90 25.61 21.32
CA PRO A 461 -23.80 25.60 22.30
C PRO A 461 -22.59 24.83 21.75
N HIS A 462 -21.39 25.42 21.81
CA HIS A 462 -20.16 24.87 21.22
C HIS A 462 -20.20 24.68 19.68
N GLY A 463 -21.11 25.37 18.98
CA GLY A 463 -21.34 25.20 17.55
C GLY A 463 -20.35 25.92 16.63
N VAL A 464 -19.32 26.60 17.15
CA VAL A 464 -18.30 27.29 16.34
C VAL A 464 -17.06 26.41 16.24
N HIS A 465 -16.69 26.03 15.03
CA HIS A 465 -15.57 25.15 14.72
C HIS A 465 -14.54 25.89 13.86
N MET A 466 -13.39 26.21 14.45
CA MET A 466 -12.26 26.80 13.72
C MET A 466 -11.51 25.71 12.97
N VAL A 467 -11.23 25.94 11.68
CA VAL A 467 -10.42 25.00 10.89
C VAL A 467 -8.95 25.32 11.11
N LEU A 468 -8.20 24.35 11.62
CA LEU A 468 -6.75 24.45 11.80
C LEU A 468 -6.03 23.71 10.67
N ASN A 469 -4.90 24.26 10.24
CA ASN A 469 -3.97 23.58 9.34
C ASN A 469 -3.20 22.48 10.10
N LEU A 470 -2.49 21.61 9.38
CA LEU A 470 -1.66 20.52 9.94
C LEU A 470 -0.62 20.97 10.99
N GLN A 471 -0.28 22.26 11.01
CA GLN A 471 0.63 22.89 11.96
C GLN A 471 -0.09 23.49 13.19
N GLY A 472 -1.38 23.21 13.37
CA GLY A 472 -2.20 23.75 14.47
C GLY A 472 -2.59 25.23 14.32
N ARG A 473 -2.29 25.88 13.19
CA ARG A 473 -2.58 27.31 12.95
C ARG A 473 -3.94 27.51 12.26
N PRO A 474 -4.69 28.58 12.53
CA PRO A 474 -5.98 28.83 11.88
C PRO A 474 -5.83 28.95 10.35
N SER A 475 -6.66 28.21 9.63
CA SER A 475 -6.66 28.14 8.16
C SER A 475 -7.29 29.39 7.51
N GLY A 476 -8.04 30.18 8.30
CA GLY A 476 -8.89 31.27 7.82
C GLY A 476 -10.29 30.82 7.41
N ASP A 477 -10.65 29.58 7.72
CA ASP A 477 -11.97 29.00 7.53
C ASP A 477 -12.58 28.63 8.90
N ALA A 478 -13.90 28.81 9.04
CA ALA A 478 -14.65 28.35 10.21
C ALA A 478 -16.04 27.83 9.81
N PHE A 479 -16.59 26.93 10.61
CA PHE A 479 -17.94 26.41 10.48
C PHE A 479 -18.77 26.72 11.71
N ILE A 480 -20.05 27.03 11.50
CA ILE A 480 -20.96 27.46 12.56
C ILE A 480 -22.25 26.65 12.43
N GLN A 481 -22.56 25.89 13.47
CA GLN A 481 -23.81 25.14 13.57
C GLN A 481 -24.91 26.05 14.10
N MET A 482 -25.93 26.26 13.26
CA MET A 482 -27.11 27.06 13.61
C MET A 482 -28.23 26.15 14.10
N ARG A 483 -29.18 26.69 14.85
CA ARG A 483 -30.38 25.97 15.33
C ARG A 483 -31.41 25.73 14.22
N SER A 484 -31.36 26.51 13.14
CA SER A 484 -32.30 26.43 12.02
C SER A 484 -31.61 26.71 10.68
N ALA A 485 -32.03 25.99 9.63
CA ALA A 485 -31.59 26.21 8.26
C ALA A 485 -31.98 27.59 7.72
N ASP A 486 -33.13 28.11 8.12
CA ASP A 486 -33.57 29.45 7.72
C ASP A 486 -32.65 30.52 8.29
N ARG A 487 -32.21 30.33 9.53
CA ARG A 487 -31.25 31.24 10.19
C ARG A 487 -29.86 31.13 9.58
N ALA A 488 -29.41 29.93 9.24
CA ALA A 488 -28.17 29.72 8.50
C ALA A 488 -28.19 30.42 7.13
N PHE A 489 -29.31 30.34 6.42
CA PHE A 489 -29.50 31.00 5.13
C PHE A 489 -29.49 32.53 5.25
N LEU A 490 -30.25 33.09 6.21
CA LEU A 490 -30.29 34.53 6.45
C LEU A 490 -28.92 35.06 6.90
N ALA A 491 -28.26 34.39 7.85
CA ALA A 491 -26.91 34.75 8.29
C ALA A 491 -25.92 34.72 7.11
N ALA A 492 -26.03 33.71 6.23
CA ALA A 492 -25.20 33.64 5.04
C ALA A 492 -25.46 34.80 4.08
N GLN A 493 -26.70 35.18 3.82
CA GLN A 493 -26.99 36.30 2.94
C GLN A 493 -26.57 37.66 3.54
N HIS A 494 -26.89 37.91 4.80
CA HIS A 494 -26.65 39.21 5.44
C HIS A 494 -25.17 39.45 5.80
N CYS A 495 -24.41 38.38 6.05
CA CYS A 495 -22.99 38.51 6.42
C CYS A 495 -22.03 38.29 5.23
N HIS A 496 -22.51 37.81 4.07
CA HIS A 496 -21.64 37.59 2.91
C HIS A 496 -20.97 38.88 2.44
N LYS A 497 -19.65 38.85 2.26
CA LYS A 497 -18.79 39.97 1.83
C LYS A 497 -18.73 41.16 2.80
N ARG A 498 -19.19 41.04 4.04
CA ARG A 498 -18.86 42.02 5.09
C ARG A 498 -17.37 41.92 5.43
N SER A 499 -16.78 43.06 5.75
CA SER A 499 -15.39 43.11 6.23
C SER A 499 -15.31 42.75 7.71
N MET A 500 -14.38 41.88 8.05
CA MET A 500 -13.89 41.61 9.39
C MET A 500 -12.44 42.09 9.45
N LYS A 501 -12.21 43.16 10.22
CA LYS A 501 -10.92 43.89 10.23
C LYS A 501 -10.55 44.28 8.77
N GLU A 502 -9.37 43.87 8.30
CA GLU A 502 -8.82 44.18 6.97
C GLU A 502 -9.25 43.22 5.84
N ARG A 503 -10.14 42.24 6.11
CA ARG A 503 -10.53 41.22 5.11
C ARG A 503 -12.03 41.10 4.94
N TYR A 504 -12.49 41.00 3.70
CA TYR A 504 -13.87 40.59 3.43
C TYR A 504 -14.04 39.10 3.69
N VAL A 505 -15.13 38.73 4.35
CA VAL A 505 -15.44 37.34 4.70
C VAL A 505 -16.53 36.82 3.76
N GLU A 506 -16.28 35.69 3.12
CA GLU A 506 -17.30 35.00 2.33
C GLU A 506 -18.08 34.05 3.25
N VAL A 507 -19.40 34.18 3.25
CA VAL A 507 -20.31 33.38 4.08
C VAL A 507 -21.18 32.52 3.18
N PHE A 508 -21.29 31.22 3.48
CA PHE A 508 -22.08 30.25 2.72
C PHE A 508 -22.92 29.37 3.64
N ALA A 509 -24.18 29.11 3.28
CA ALA A 509 -24.98 28.09 3.95
C ALA A 509 -24.55 26.69 3.47
N CYS A 510 -24.30 25.78 4.41
CA CYS A 510 -23.89 24.41 4.16
C CYS A 510 -24.62 23.43 5.10
N SER A 511 -24.53 22.15 4.80
CA SER A 511 -25.03 21.06 5.65
C SER A 511 -24.01 20.64 6.70
N ALA A 512 -24.48 20.00 7.77
CA ALA A 512 -23.60 19.37 8.77
C ALA A 512 -22.65 18.32 8.16
N GLN A 513 -23.07 17.64 7.08
CA GLN A 513 -22.24 16.66 6.37
C GLN A 513 -21.07 17.33 5.63
N GLU A 514 -21.32 18.46 4.97
CA GLU A 514 -20.26 19.25 4.31
C GLU A 514 -19.26 19.81 5.33
N MET A 515 -19.75 20.28 6.49
CA MET A 515 -18.90 20.67 7.61
C MET A 515 -18.02 19.50 8.08
N ASN A 516 -18.59 18.31 8.29
CA ASN A 516 -17.87 17.14 8.78
C ASN A 516 -16.77 16.67 7.79
N ILE A 517 -17.05 16.72 6.48
CA ILE A 517 -16.06 16.41 5.45
C ILE A 517 -14.83 17.32 5.56
N VAL A 518 -15.00 18.61 5.84
CA VAL A 518 -13.87 19.55 5.96
C VAL A 518 -13.15 19.42 7.30
N LEU A 519 -13.88 19.20 8.39
CA LEU A 519 -13.28 18.96 9.71
C LEU A 519 -12.47 17.65 9.77
N MET A 520 -12.77 16.68 8.90
CA MET A 520 -11.99 15.44 8.72
C MET A 520 -10.88 15.55 7.66
N GLY A 521 -10.52 16.77 7.23
CA GLY A 521 -9.41 17.01 6.30
C GLY A 521 -9.78 16.94 4.81
N GLY A 522 -11.05 16.87 4.46
CA GLY A 522 -11.54 16.96 3.09
C GLY A 522 -11.59 18.41 2.57
N THR A 523 -11.47 18.61 1.26
CA THR A 523 -11.55 19.95 0.62
C THR A 523 -12.88 20.14 -0.13
N LEU A 524 -13.60 21.24 0.15
CA LEU A 524 -14.83 21.62 -0.58
C LEU A 524 -14.59 22.84 -1.47
N ASN A 525 -14.81 22.69 -2.79
CA ASN A 525 -14.88 23.80 -3.77
C ASN A 525 -16.31 24.32 -3.94
N ARG A 526 -16.43 25.59 -4.36
CA ARG A 526 -17.60 26.50 -4.35
C ARG A 526 -18.92 25.98 -4.97
N SER A 527 -18.94 24.77 -5.53
CA SER A 527 -20.11 24.19 -6.23
C SER A 527 -20.26 22.67 -6.07
N GLY A 528 -19.47 22.00 -5.24
CA GLY A 528 -19.44 20.52 -5.22
C GLY A 528 -18.75 19.93 -6.46
N LEU A 529 -17.89 18.93 -6.22
CA LEU A 529 -17.23 18.04 -7.18
C LEU A 529 -16.40 18.69 -8.33
N SER A 530 -15.05 18.73 -8.18
CA SER A 530 -14.01 18.57 -9.24
C SER A 530 -12.59 18.99 -8.74
N PRO A 531 -11.47 18.51 -9.38
CA PRO A 531 -10.15 18.29 -8.76
C PRO A 531 -9.28 19.56 -8.57
N PRO A 532 -8.17 19.51 -7.80
CA PRO A 532 -7.47 20.72 -7.34
C PRO A 532 -6.70 21.44 -8.47
N PRO A 533 -6.65 22.78 -8.47
CA PRO A 533 -5.73 23.53 -9.30
C PRO A 533 -4.32 23.47 -8.70
N CYS A 534 -3.36 23.00 -9.50
CA CYS A 534 -1.94 23.18 -9.24
C CYS A 534 -1.60 24.68 -9.31
N LYS A 535 -0.91 25.21 -8.30
CA LYS A 535 -0.11 26.44 -8.46
C LYS A 535 1.28 26.21 -7.90
N LEU A 536 2.19 25.83 -8.79
CA LEU A 536 3.59 26.21 -8.70
C LEU A 536 3.76 27.56 -9.42
N ARG A 537 4.58 28.37 -8.77
CA ARG A 537 5.03 29.73 -9.10
C ARG A 537 5.60 29.80 -10.52
N ARG A 538 5.10 30.71 -11.37
CA ARG A 538 5.88 31.26 -12.49
C ARG A 538 5.62 32.75 -12.67
N LEU A 539 6.74 33.44 -12.86
CA LEU A 539 6.91 34.84 -13.20
C LEU A 539 6.28 35.11 -14.58
N SER A 540 5.67 36.28 -14.73
CA SER A 540 5.11 36.84 -15.96
C SER A 540 6.19 37.17 -17.00
N PRO A 541 5.83 37.17 -18.32
CA PRO A 541 5.88 38.44 -19.09
C PRO A 541 4.76 38.50 -20.18
N PRO A 542 4.70 39.48 -21.11
CA PRO A 542 3.64 40.47 -21.19
C PRO A 542 2.63 40.25 -22.34
N SER A 543 1.54 41.01 -22.23
CA SER A 543 0.33 41.05 -23.06
C SER A 543 0.58 41.38 -24.54
N TYR A 544 -0.11 40.67 -25.43
CA TYR A 544 -0.45 41.15 -26.76
C TYR A 544 -1.95 40.96 -27.01
N THR A 545 -2.57 42.04 -27.48
CA THR A 545 -4.00 42.19 -27.77
C THR A 545 -4.23 42.05 -29.27
N PHE A 546 -5.25 41.29 -29.69
CA PHE A 546 -5.82 41.42 -31.04
C PHE A 546 -7.36 41.27 -31.01
N PRO A 547 -8.09 41.90 -31.96
CA PRO A 547 -9.51 42.22 -31.82
C PRO A 547 -10.47 41.23 -32.51
N HIS A 548 -11.76 41.44 -32.21
CA HIS A 548 -12.94 40.65 -32.59
C HIS A 548 -13.20 40.51 -34.10
N GLY A 549 -13.70 39.34 -34.49
CA GLY A 549 -14.31 39.06 -35.79
C GLY A 549 -15.69 38.39 -35.64
N THR A 550 -16.65 38.89 -36.42
CA THR A 550 -18.11 38.72 -36.42
C THR A 550 -18.63 37.38 -36.96
N ALA A 551 -19.81 36.97 -36.49
CA ALA A 551 -20.57 35.78 -36.87
C ALA A 551 -21.41 35.96 -38.16
N VAL A 552 -21.64 34.87 -38.90
CA VAL A 552 -22.67 34.76 -39.96
C VAL A 552 -23.30 33.36 -39.93
N LEU A 553 -24.63 33.28 -39.97
CA LEU A 553 -25.50 32.09 -40.11
C LEU A 553 -26.10 31.99 -41.53
N PRO A 554 -26.60 30.81 -41.95
CA PRO A 554 -28.05 30.67 -42.30
C PRO A 554 -28.66 29.30 -41.86
N SER A 555 -29.88 29.20 -41.28
CA SER A 555 -31.26 29.06 -41.86
C SER A 555 -31.50 27.78 -42.71
N ALA A 556 -32.60 27.01 -42.70
CA ALA A 556 -33.75 26.65 -41.84
C ALA A 556 -34.55 25.53 -42.59
N ALA A 557 -35.26 24.61 -41.92
CA ALA A 557 -36.34 23.78 -42.52
C ALA A 557 -37.27 23.15 -41.44
N ILE A 558 -38.52 22.86 -41.83
CA ILE A 558 -39.78 22.91 -41.05
C ILE A 558 -40.51 21.53 -40.96
N TYR A 559 -40.94 21.13 -39.73
CA TYR A 559 -42.14 20.36 -39.24
C TYR A 559 -42.58 18.97 -39.80
N PRO A 560 -43.49 18.17 -39.15
CA PRO A 560 -44.28 18.40 -37.89
C PRO A 560 -44.41 17.26 -36.82
N SER A 561 -44.92 17.71 -35.65
CA SER A 561 -45.69 17.10 -34.50
C SER A 561 -46.54 15.83 -34.77
N GLN A 562 -47.01 14.97 -33.84
CA GLN A 562 -47.35 15.05 -32.40
C GLN A 562 -47.74 13.62 -31.88
N PHE A 563 -47.60 13.29 -30.59
CA PHE A 563 -48.62 12.67 -29.70
C PHE A 563 -48.04 12.28 -28.33
N LEU A 564 -48.69 12.78 -27.27
CA LEU A 564 -48.45 12.52 -25.85
C LEU A 564 -49.27 11.33 -25.36
N LEU A 565 -48.73 10.49 -24.47
CA LEU A 565 -49.50 9.75 -23.44
C LEU A 565 -48.58 9.40 -22.24
N SER A 566 -49.09 9.66 -21.04
CA SER A 566 -48.41 9.62 -19.73
C SER A 566 -48.33 8.21 -19.10
N PRO A 567 -47.48 7.98 -18.07
CA PRO A 567 -47.21 6.65 -17.51
C PRO A 567 -47.99 6.33 -16.22
N ARG A 568 -48.10 5.02 -15.90
CA ARG A 568 -48.69 4.44 -14.68
C ARG A 568 -47.59 3.90 -13.74
N PRO A 569 -47.69 4.00 -12.40
CA PRO A 569 -46.58 3.72 -11.48
C PRO A 569 -46.53 2.28 -10.96
N LEU A 570 -45.32 1.81 -10.63
CA LEU A 570 -45.04 0.60 -9.82
C LEU A 570 -44.38 1.00 -8.48
N ALA A 571 -44.70 0.22 -7.44
CA ALA A 571 -44.43 0.46 -6.02
C ALA A 571 -42.98 0.12 -5.58
N PRO A 572 -42.52 0.57 -4.38
CA PRO A 572 -41.12 0.48 -3.97
C PRO A 572 -40.78 -0.80 -3.20
N THR A 573 -39.55 -1.31 -3.38
CA THR A 573 -38.92 -2.32 -2.52
C THR A 573 -37.81 -1.67 -1.69
N THR A 574 -37.85 -1.95 -0.39
CA THR A 574 -36.96 -1.50 0.68
C THR A 574 -35.62 -2.23 0.66
N ALA A 575 -34.51 -1.50 0.79
CA ALA A 575 -33.19 -2.06 1.08
C ALA A 575 -32.69 -1.54 2.43
N PHE A 576 -32.47 -2.46 3.37
CA PHE A 576 -31.83 -2.25 4.67
C PHE A 576 -30.30 -2.24 4.52
N TYR A 577 -29.62 -1.33 5.20
CA TYR A 577 -28.17 -1.42 5.49
C TYR A 577 -27.95 -1.22 7.01
N PRO A 578 -27.11 -2.03 7.67
CA PRO A 578 -26.76 -1.86 9.07
C PRO A 578 -25.66 -0.80 9.25
N ALA A 579 -25.70 -0.14 10.42
CA ALA A 579 -24.86 0.97 10.81
C ALA A 579 -23.42 0.54 11.18
N SER A 580 -22.44 1.38 10.81
CA SER A 580 -21.11 1.39 11.41
C SER A 580 -20.91 2.71 12.16
N ASN A 581 -20.43 2.61 13.38
CA ASN A 581 -20.29 3.68 14.38
C ASN A 581 -18.97 4.44 14.15
N PRO A 582 -18.94 5.78 14.02
CA PRO A 582 -17.70 6.55 14.00
C PRO A 582 -17.29 7.04 15.40
N LEU A 583 -16.00 6.92 15.70
CA LEU A 583 -15.33 7.42 16.89
C LEU A 583 -15.29 8.96 16.90
N TYR A 584 -15.82 9.58 17.97
CA TYR A 584 -15.64 11.01 18.28
C TYR A 584 -14.51 11.17 19.31
N MET A 585 -13.54 12.04 19.05
CA MET A 585 -12.57 12.52 20.04
C MET A 585 -13.18 13.73 20.78
N ASN A 586 -13.55 13.52 22.04
CA ASN A 586 -14.07 14.54 22.96
C ASN A 586 -12.89 15.24 23.65
N TYR A 587 -12.91 16.58 23.70
CA TYR A 587 -11.98 17.36 24.52
C TYR A 587 -12.37 17.28 26.00
N THR A 588 -11.80 16.32 26.71
CA THR A 588 -11.81 16.25 28.19
C THR A 588 -10.42 15.88 28.68
N THR A 589 -9.57 16.87 28.87
CA THR A 589 -8.24 16.70 29.48
C THR A 589 -8.03 17.78 30.53
N TYR A 590 -8.75 17.70 31.64
CA TYR A 590 -8.41 18.39 32.89
C TYR A 590 -9.16 17.68 34.04
N TYR A 591 -8.58 16.61 34.61
CA TYR A 591 -8.67 16.19 36.03
C TYR A 591 -7.88 14.86 36.21
N PRO A 592 -7.21 14.62 37.36
CA PRO A 592 -6.22 13.55 37.50
C PRO A 592 -6.75 12.26 38.17
N SER A 593 -6.09 11.14 37.82
CA SER A 593 -5.92 9.87 38.56
C SER A 593 -7.12 8.91 38.73
N PHE A 594 -6.96 7.64 38.32
CA PHE A 594 -6.62 6.52 39.24
C PHE A 594 -6.21 5.25 38.46
N ALA A 595 -5.03 4.74 38.80
CA ALA A 595 -4.46 3.50 38.29
C ALA A 595 -5.18 2.27 38.88
N LYS A 596 -5.30 1.21 38.08
CA LYS A 596 -5.49 -0.16 38.56
C LYS A 596 -4.53 -1.11 37.84
N THR A 597 -3.60 -1.60 38.63
CA THR A 597 -2.66 -2.70 38.42
C THR A 597 -3.35 -4.04 38.16
N ILE A 598 -2.80 -4.82 37.23
CA ILE A 598 -3.04 -6.27 37.09
C ILE A 598 -1.65 -6.94 36.97
N PRO A 599 -1.40 -8.10 37.60
CA PRO A 599 -0.07 -8.49 38.06
C PRO A 599 0.74 -9.23 37.00
N THR A 600 1.98 -8.77 36.81
CA THR A 600 3.06 -9.47 36.13
C THR A 600 3.64 -10.55 37.06
N VAL A 601 3.56 -11.81 36.66
CA VAL A 601 4.37 -12.88 37.25
C VAL A 601 5.73 -12.85 36.57
N LYS A 602 6.73 -12.41 37.33
CA LYS A 602 8.15 -12.47 36.96
C LYS A 602 8.65 -13.90 37.12
N HIS A 603 9.20 -14.46 36.05
CA HIS A 603 10.35 -15.35 36.16
C HIS A 603 11.37 -14.91 35.11
N GLY A 604 12.46 -14.32 35.59
CA GLY A 604 13.59 -13.94 34.76
C GLY A 604 14.36 -15.19 34.34
N ASP A 605 14.66 -15.25 33.06
CA ASP A 605 15.99 -15.51 32.48
C ASP A 605 15.82 -15.54 30.95
N GLY A 606 16.61 -14.72 30.25
CA GLY A 606 16.44 -14.41 28.83
C GLY A 606 16.55 -15.63 27.89
N ASN A 607 15.73 -15.64 26.86
CA ASN A 607 15.66 -16.69 25.83
C ASN A 607 16.98 -16.92 25.06
N ILE A 608 17.91 -15.96 25.07
CA ILE A 608 19.21 -16.08 24.38
C ILE A 608 20.20 -16.92 25.19
N LEU A 609 20.14 -16.84 26.53
CA LEU A 609 20.93 -17.73 27.39
C LEU A 609 20.38 -19.15 27.40
N LEU A 610 19.07 -19.37 27.21
CA LEU A 610 18.52 -20.73 27.07
C LEU A 610 19.12 -21.49 25.85
N TRP A 611 19.51 -20.78 24.78
CA TRP A 611 20.25 -21.38 23.66
C TRP A 611 21.67 -21.81 24.06
N GLY A 612 22.48 -20.91 24.63
CA GLY A 612 23.86 -21.22 25.03
C GLY A 612 23.95 -22.20 26.20
N PHE A 613 23.15 -21.99 27.26
CA PHE A 613 23.17 -22.81 28.48
C PHE A 613 22.60 -24.21 28.26
N SER A 614 21.53 -24.37 27.46
CA SER A 614 20.91 -25.68 27.25
C SER A 614 21.69 -26.55 26.25
N LEU A 615 22.38 -25.96 25.27
CA LEU A 615 23.29 -26.71 24.38
C LEU A 615 24.59 -27.12 25.07
N GLN A 616 25.17 -26.25 25.90
CA GLN A 616 26.46 -26.51 26.57
C GLN A 616 26.32 -27.52 27.73
N GLN A 617 25.24 -27.46 28.54
CA GLN A 617 24.97 -28.46 29.59
C GLN A 617 24.67 -29.86 29.05
N GLY A 618 24.12 -29.97 27.83
CA GLY A 618 23.86 -31.26 27.20
C GLY A 618 25.11 -31.97 26.67
N LEU A 619 26.14 -31.22 26.27
CA LEU A 619 27.38 -31.77 25.70
C LEU A 619 28.39 -32.18 26.78
N GLU A 620 28.45 -31.49 27.91
CA GLU A 620 29.32 -31.87 29.03
C GLU A 620 28.93 -33.24 29.62
N HIS A 621 27.63 -33.58 29.61
CA HIS A 621 27.12 -34.86 30.09
C HIS A 621 27.31 -36.06 29.14
N LEU A 622 27.69 -35.83 27.87
CA LEU A 622 28.03 -36.87 26.88
C LEU A 622 29.54 -37.16 26.80
N SER A 623 30.36 -36.41 27.54
CA SER A 623 31.79 -36.67 27.71
C SER A 623 32.13 -37.51 28.95
N GLY A 624 31.10 -37.99 29.67
CA GLY A 624 31.20 -38.83 30.87
C GLY A 624 30.80 -40.28 30.63
#